data_AF-A0A3C1U661-F1
#
_entry.id   AF-A0A3C1U661-F1
#
_cell.length_a   1.000
_cell.length_b   1.000
_cell.length_c   1.000
_cell.angle_alpha   90.00
_cell.angle_beta   90.00
_cell.angle_gamma   90.00
#
_symmetry.space_group_name_H-M   'P 1'
#
loop_
_entity.id
_entity.type
_entity.pdbx_description
1 polymer ?
#
loop_
_entity_poly.entity_id
_entity_poly.type
_entity_poly.pdbx_seq_one_letter_code
_entity_poly.pdbx_strand_id
1 'polypeptide(L)'
;MEEEFAGLFRFAVKNEASDIHLTRVNEIVIGEIRVADGMRKYRKTLNPQLIRFLTYKADLDLLDSHRPQTGHLDYVFLKHAYELRVAHVRSGNTENIVIRILTPYTPLKFDGLFENDRQKATMMRLLGFEQGLLLISGSTGSGKTTTLYQCLHWLLPQKIVTIEDPIEKRIEGLVQFQINHQKKFGFEEAIKQVLRHDPNIIVIGEIRDEKEAKAVLRIALSGHLVISTIHANSLRKTITRMKNFGVDPTELNEALVGIVYQTMGVDEDGKRKVRFDLFENGDHAL
;
A
#
# COMPACT_ATOMS: atom_id res chain seq x y z
N MET A 1 -5.96 11.68 -21.47
CA MET A 1 -6.12 12.02 -20.05
C MET A 1 -4.81 11.95 -19.29
N GLU A 2 -4.08 10.85 -19.36
CA GLU A 2 -2.80 10.68 -18.66
C GLU A 2 -1.73 11.70 -19.11
N GLU A 3 -1.58 11.95 -20.41
CA GLU A 3 -0.70 13.00 -20.93
C GLU A 3 -1.11 14.41 -20.49
N GLU A 4 -2.42 14.66 -20.39
CA GLU A 4 -2.96 15.94 -19.99
C GLU A 4 -2.68 16.21 -18.50
N PHE A 5 -2.91 15.20 -17.65
CA PHE A 5 -2.51 15.24 -16.25
C PHE A 5 -1.00 15.40 -16.11
N ALA A 6 -0.19 14.65 -16.88
CA ALA A 6 1.27 14.74 -16.83
C ALA A 6 1.78 16.14 -17.18
N GLY A 7 1.14 16.83 -18.14
CA GLY A 7 1.48 18.22 -18.49
C GLY A 7 1.23 19.20 -17.35
N LEU A 8 0.08 19.08 -16.69
CA LEU A 8 -0.29 19.87 -15.52
C LEU A 8 0.61 19.54 -14.31
N PHE A 9 0.87 18.26 -14.06
CA PHE A 9 1.73 17.81 -12.97
C PHE A 9 3.17 18.29 -13.17
N ARG A 10 3.69 18.24 -14.41
CA ARG A 10 4.98 18.86 -14.75
C ARG A 10 5.03 20.33 -14.39
N PHE A 11 3.96 21.07 -14.67
CA PHE A 11 3.86 22.47 -14.31
C PHE A 11 3.86 22.67 -12.79
N ALA A 12 3.13 21.85 -12.04
CA ALA A 12 3.11 21.88 -10.58
C ALA A 12 4.51 21.61 -9.97
N VAL A 13 5.17 20.52 -10.38
CA VAL A 13 6.51 20.14 -9.88
C VAL A 13 7.55 21.19 -10.21
N LYS A 14 7.55 21.73 -11.45
CA LYS A 14 8.51 22.78 -11.85
C LYS A 14 8.39 24.07 -11.01
N ASN A 15 7.22 24.33 -10.44
CA ASN A 15 6.97 25.49 -9.62
C ASN A 15 6.96 25.16 -8.12
N GLU A 16 7.37 23.95 -7.71
CA GLU A 16 7.38 23.52 -6.31
C GLU A 16 6.02 23.68 -5.62
N ALA A 17 4.96 23.31 -6.33
CA ALA A 17 3.60 23.44 -5.83
C ALA A 17 3.27 22.45 -4.70
N SER A 18 2.53 22.90 -3.69
CA SER A 18 1.98 22.06 -2.62
C SER A 18 0.69 21.35 -3.04
N ASP A 19 -0.15 22.02 -3.85
CA ASP A 19 -1.47 21.53 -4.23
C ASP A 19 -1.77 21.89 -5.69
N ILE A 20 -2.50 21.00 -6.38
CA ILE A 20 -3.12 21.24 -7.67
C ILE A 20 -4.63 21.34 -7.45
N HIS A 21 -5.24 22.41 -7.94
CA HIS A 21 -6.67 22.67 -7.88
C HIS A 21 -7.27 22.55 -9.28
N LEU A 22 -8.28 21.70 -9.44
CA LEU A 22 -9.10 21.62 -10.64
C LEU A 22 -10.51 22.01 -10.32
N THR A 23 -11.01 23.02 -11.02
CA THR A 23 -12.40 23.45 -10.92
C THR A 23 -13.03 23.32 -12.30
N ARG A 24 -14.06 22.47 -12.39
CA ARG A 24 -14.93 22.40 -13.55
C ARG A 24 -16.04 23.43 -13.41
N VAL A 25 -16.19 24.22 -14.47
CA VAL A 25 -17.32 25.12 -14.67
C VAL A 25 -17.89 24.79 -16.04
N ASN A 26 -19.11 24.24 -16.09
CA ASN A 26 -19.73 23.73 -17.33
C ASN A 26 -18.83 22.67 -18.03
N GLU A 27 -18.46 22.89 -19.29
CA GLU A 27 -17.67 21.97 -20.12
C GLU A 27 -16.16 22.26 -20.15
N ILE A 28 -15.67 23.11 -19.24
CA ILE A 28 -14.24 23.41 -19.12
C ILE A 28 -13.73 23.12 -17.72
N VAL A 29 -12.49 22.63 -17.63
CA VAL A 29 -11.75 22.50 -16.38
C VAL A 29 -10.62 23.52 -16.36
N ILE A 30 -10.59 24.30 -15.28
CA ILE A 30 -9.54 25.28 -14.99
C ILE A 30 -8.59 24.63 -13.99
N GLY A 31 -7.30 24.62 -14.32
CA GLY A 31 -6.24 24.16 -13.44
C GLY A 31 -5.48 25.32 -12.80
N GLU A 32 -5.26 25.23 -11.50
CA GLU A 32 -4.43 26.15 -10.73
C GLU A 32 -3.51 25.36 -9.80
N ILE A 33 -2.40 25.95 -9.41
CA ILE A 33 -1.45 25.37 -8.45
C ILE A 33 -1.24 26.33 -7.29
N ARG A 34 -1.08 25.78 -6.08
CA ARG A 34 -0.66 26.53 -4.90
C ARG A 34 0.84 26.40 -4.74
N VAL A 35 1.52 27.54 -4.65
CA VAL A 35 2.96 27.66 -4.42
C VAL A 35 3.19 28.61 -3.23
N ALA A 36 4.43 28.74 -2.76
CA ALA A 36 4.75 29.52 -1.56
C ALA A 36 4.26 30.98 -1.62
N ASP A 37 4.24 31.59 -2.81
CA ASP A 37 3.84 32.98 -3.03
C ASP A 37 2.37 33.17 -3.48
N GLY A 38 1.57 32.09 -3.52
CA GLY A 38 0.13 32.16 -3.81
C GLY A 38 -0.37 31.15 -4.85
N MET A 39 -1.41 31.54 -5.60
CA MET A 39 -2.02 30.71 -6.62
C MET A 39 -1.50 31.07 -8.01
N ARG A 40 -1.19 30.06 -8.84
CA ARG A 40 -0.76 30.24 -10.23
C ARG A 40 -1.64 29.43 -11.18
N LYS A 41 -2.13 30.07 -12.25
CA LYS A 41 -3.01 29.44 -13.23
C LYS A 41 -2.24 28.60 -14.24
N TYR A 42 -2.70 27.38 -14.50
CA TYR A 42 -2.27 26.59 -15.64
C TYR A 42 -2.95 27.12 -16.91
N ARG A 43 -2.14 27.56 -17.89
CA ARG A 43 -2.64 28.34 -19.04
C ARG A 43 -3.53 27.55 -20.01
N LYS A 44 -3.50 26.22 -19.97
CA LYS A 44 -4.32 25.37 -20.85
C LYS A 44 -5.63 25.02 -20.17
N THR A 45 -6.73 25.05 -20.94
CA THR A 45 -7.99 24.41 -20.53
C THR A 45 -7.83 22.91 -20.54
N LEU A 46 -8.42 22.25 -19.57
CA LEU A 46 -8.34 20.81 -19.38
C LEU A 46 -9.67 20.16 -19.74
N ASN A 47 -9.62 18.92 -20.22
CA ASN A 47 -10.82 18.16 -20.55
C ASN A 47 -11.60 17.77 -19.26
N PRO A 48 -12.95 17.93 -19.22
CA PRO A 48 -13.78 17.46 -18.10
C PRO A 48 -13.60 15.99 -17.70
N GLN A 49 -13.21 15.13 -18.65
CA GLN A 49 -12.89 13.73 -18.37
C GLN A 49 -11.68 13.57 -17.43
N LEU A 50 -10.89 14.63 -17.19
CA LEU A 50 -9.74 14.60 -16.29
C LEU A 50 -10.18 14.40 -14.86
N ILE A 51 -11.26 15.07 -14.45
CA ILE A 51 -11.81 14.88 -13.11
C ILE A 51 -12.25 13.43 -12.94
N ARG A 52 -13.02 12.88 -13.89
CA ARG A 52 -13.45 11.48 -13.84
C ARG A 52 -12.28 10.49 -13.82
N PHE A 53 -11.24 10.74 -14.61
CA PHE A 53 -10.02 9.94 -14.61
C PHE A 53 -9.33 9.97 -13.24
N LEU A 54 -9.21 11.14 -12.61
CA LEU A 54 -8.57 11.29 -11.31
C LEU A 54 -9.42 10.71 -10.17
N THR A 55 -10.75 10.90 -10.21
CA THR A 55 -11.69 10.28 -9.28
C THR A 55 -11.58 8.75 -9.34
N TYR A 56 -11.54 8.17 -10.55
CA TYR A 56 -11.29 6.73 -10.72
C TYR A 56 -9.92 6.29 -10.21
N LYS A 57 -8.86 7.03 -10.55
CA LYS A 57 -7.49 6.69 -10.16
C LYS A 57 -7.25 6.78 -8.65
N ALA A 58 -8.01 7.60 -7.94
CA ALA A 58 -7.95 7.75 -6.50
C ALA A 58 -8.97 6.88 -5.74
N ASP A 59 -9.58 5.89 -6.43
CA ASP A 59 -10.60 4.97 -5.89
C ASP A 59 -11.79 5.69 -5.23
N LEU A 60 -12.20 6.82 -5.80
CA LEU A 60 -13.36 7.59 -5.37
C LEU A 60 -14.63 7.14 -6.11
N ASP A 61 -15.78 7.24 -5.46
CA ASP A 61 -17.07 6.87 -6.03
C ASP A 61 -17.47 7.86 -7.13
N LEU A 62 -17.45 7.37 -8.38
CA LEU A 62 -17.83 8.12 -9.58
C LEU A 62 -19.33 8.45 -9.66
N LEU A 63 -20.17 7.73 -8.91
CA LEU A 63 -21.63 7.87 -8.93
C LEU A 63 -22.13 8.84 -7.85
N ASP A 64 -21.38 9.02 -6.76
CA ASP A 64 -21.74 9.91 -5.64
C ASP A 64 -20.85 11.17 -5.57
N SER A 65 -20.89 12.01 -6.61
CA SER A 65 -20.06 13.22 -6.67
C SER A 65 -20.45 14.33 -5.67
N HIS A 66 -21.66 14.26 -5.08
CA HIS A 66 -22.19 15.35 -4.23
C HIS A 66 -21.69 15.26 -2.79
N ARG A 67 -21.35 14.05 -2.33
CA ARG A 67 -20.69 13.86 -1.04
C ARG A 67 -19.20 14.22 -1.18
N PRO A 68 -18.61 14.99 -0.24
CA PRO A 68 -17.17 15.17 -0.20
C PRO A 68 -16.46 13.82 -0.01
N GLN A 69 -15.47 13.55 -0.85
CA GLN A 69 -14.68 12.32 -0.81
C GLN A 69 -13.20 12.62 -0.72
N THR A 70 -12.42 11.69 -0.16
CA THR A 70 -10.97 11.78 -0.07
C THR A 70 -10.36 10.41 -0.34
N GLY A 71 -9.28 10.41 -1.12
CA GLY A 71 -8.57 9.21 -1.55
C GLY A 71 -7.10 9.51 -1.75
N HIS A 72 -6.36 8.48 -2.16
CA HIS A 72 -4.93 8.55 -2.38
C HIS A 72 -4.61 8.03 -3.79
N LEU A 73 -3.56 8.58 -4.40
CA LEU A 73 -3.07 8.22 -5.72
C LEU A 73 -1.55 8.26 -5.70
N ASP A 74 -0.89 7.12 -5.88
CA ASP A 74 0.53 7.09 -6.18
C ASP A 74 0.75 7.45 -7.67
N TYR A 75 1.58 8.47 -7.92
CA TYR A 75 1.88 8.93 -9.26
C TYR A 75 3.38 8.94 -9.52
N VAL A 76 3.81 8.16 -10.54
CA VAL A 76 5.21 8.14 -10.96
C VAL A 76 5.42 9.19 -12.04
N PHE A 77 6.28 10.17 -11.75
CA PHE A 77 6.61 11.25 -12.67
C PHE A 77 8.11 11.47 -12.71
N LEU A 78 8.71 11.45 -13.91
CA LEU A 78 10.17 11.58 -14.11
C LEU A 78 10.99 10.68 -13.18
N LYS A 79 10.59 9.40 -13.05
CA LYS A 79 11.21 8.37 -12.19
C LYS A 79 11.10 8.60 -10.67
N HIS A 80 10.40 9.63 -10.22
CA HIS A 80 10.07 9.84 -8.81
C HIS A 80 8.63 9.41 -8.56
N ALA A 81 8.37 8.75 -7.43
CA ALA A 81 7.00 8.49 -6.98
C ALA A 81 6.54 9.65 -6.12
N TYR A 82 5.30 10.05 -6.32
CA TYR A 82 4.62 11.06 -5.53
C TYR A 82 3.39 10.41 -4.92
N GLU A 83 3.28 10.44 -3.61
CA GLU A 83 2.01 10.14 -2.95
C GLU A 83 1.13 11.38 -3.09
N LEU A 84 -0.02 11.23 -3.74
CA LEU A 84 -0.97 12.31 -3.95
C LEU A 84 -2.20 12.06 -3.10
N ARG A 85 -2.63 13.07 -2.33
CA ARG A 85 -3.94 13.02 -1.66
C ARG A 85 -4.96 13.76 -2.50
N VAL A 86 -6.02 13.08 -2.88
CA VAL A 86 -7.07 13.62 -3.75
C VAL A 86 -8.32 13.86 -2.94
N ALA A 87 -8.84 15.08 -2.95
CA ALA A 87 -10.14 15.44 -2.41
C ALA A 87 -11.07 15.83 -3.55
N HIS A 88 -12.29 15.32 -3.56
CA HIS A 88 -13.30 15.57 -4.60
C HIS A 88 -14.62 16.00 -3.97
N VAL A 89 -15.25 17.02 -4.54
CA VAL A 89 -16.61 17.43 -4.17
C VAL A 89 -17.28 18.18 -5.32
N ARG A 90 -18.55 17.89 -5.56
CA ARG A 90 -19.43 18.69 -6.40
C ARG A 90 -20.35 19.55 -5.54
N SER A 91 -20.32 20.86 -5.77
CA SER A 91 -21.19 21.84 -5.11
C SER A 91 -21.87 22.73 -6.15
N GLY A 92 -23.20 22.64 -6.22
CA GLY A 92 -23.99 23.29 -7.27
C GLY A 92 -23.52 22.89 -8.67
N ASN A 93 -23.21 23.89 -9.50
CA ASN A 93 -22.72 23.70 -10.88
C ASN A 93 -21.19 23.58 -10.98
N THR A 94 -20.50 23.56 -9.84
CA THR A 94 -19.04 23.43 -9.80
C THR A 94 -18.63 22.07 -9.29
N GLU A 95 -17.63 21.48 -9.93
CA GLU A 95 -17.01 20.23 -9.49
C GLU A 95 -15.53 20.52 -9.23
N ASN A 96 -15.07 20.18 -8.03
CA ASN A 96 -13.75 20.51 -7.56
C ASN A 96 -12.96 19.24 -7.24
N ILE A 97 -11.72 19.20 -7.71
CA ILE A 97 -10.71 18.26 -7.24
C ILE A 97 -9.53 19.07 -6.68
N VAL A 98 -9.01 18.64 -5.53
CA VAL A 98 -7.77 19.16 -4.97
C VAL A 98 -6.81 17.99 -4.80
N ILE A 99 -5.62 18.12 -5.36
CA ILE A 99 -4.57 17.10 -5.28
C ILE A 99 -3.41 17.70 -4.50
N ARG A 100 -3.20 17.23 -3.28
CA ARG A 100 -2.01 17.59 -2.52
C ARG A 100 -0.84 16.74 -2.98
N ILE A 101 0.26 17.40 -3.36
CA ILE A 101 1.51 16.74 -3.74
C ILE A 101 2.30 16.54 -2.45
N LEU A 102 2.41 15.29 -2.00
CA LEU A 102 3.34 14.96 -0.92
C LEU A 102 4.75 14.78 -1.49
N THR A 103 5.75 14.90 -0.62
CA THR A 103 7.16 14.92 -1.00
C THR A 103 7.50 13.76 -1.95
N PRO A 104 8.20 14.02 -3.07
CA PRO A 104 8.69 12.95 -3.93
C PRO A 104 9.51 11.97 -3.10
N TYR A 105 9.18 10.69 -3.21
CA TYR A 105 10.02 9.61 -2.72
C TYR A 105 10.46 8.78 -3.92
N THR A 106 11.70 8.30 -3.86
CA THR A 106 12.07 7.20 -4.75
C THR A 106 11.61 5.93 -4.03
N PRO A 107 10.68 5.14 -4.59
CA PRO A 107 10.34 3.86 -3.99
C PRO A 107 11.64 3.06 -3.90
N LEU A 108 12.07 2.74 -2.68
CA LEU A 108 13.27 1.94 -2.48
C LEU A 108 13.03 0.58 -3.13
N LYS A 109 13.86 0.22 -4.11
CA LYS A 109 13.93 -1.16 -4.59
C LYS A 109 14.26 -2.08 -3.40
N PHE A 110 13.94 -3.36 -3.51
CA PHE A 110 14.20 -4.35 -2.46
C PHE A 110 15.60 -4.19 -1.83
N ASP A 111 16.65 -4.07 -2.67
CA ASP A 111 18.03 -3.90 -2.21
C ASP A 111 18.29 -2.63 -1.38
N GLY A 112 17.51 -1.57 -1.61
CA GLY A 112 17.64 -0.29 -0.92
C GLY A 112 16.80 -0.17 0.35
N LEU A 113 16.00 -1.19 0.72
CA LEU A 113 15.17 -1.15 1.92
C LEU A 113 16.00 -1.26 3.21
N PHE A 114 17.09 -2.02 3.18
CA PHE A 114 17.79 -2.46 4.38
C PHE A 114 18.95 -1.54 4.74
N GLU A 115 19.22 -1.38 6.04
CA GLU A 115 20.30 -0.52 6.50
C GLU A 115 21.68 -1.17 6.36
N ASN A 116 21.72 -2.51 6.30
CA ASN A 116 22.93 -3.29 6.18
C ASN A 116 22.67 -4.65 5.52
N ASP A 117 23.74 -5.29 5.04
CA ASP A 117 23.68 -6.58 4.35
C ASP A 117 23.14 -7.71 5.23
N ARG A 118 23.32 -7.64 6.56
CA ARG A 118 22.80 -8.65 7.49
C ARG A 118 21.27 -8.63 7.53
N GLN A 119 20.66 -7.45 7.65
CA GLN A 119 19.19 -7.31 7.60
C GLN A 119 18.64 -7.81 6.27
N LYS A 120 19.31 -7.44 5.16
CA LYS A 120 18.95 -7.91 3.83
C LYS A 120 19.01 -9.44 3.73
N ALA A 121 20.10 -10.05 4.17
CA ALA A 121 20.29 -11.50 4.14
C ALA A 121 19.25 -12.23 5.01
N THR A 122 18.90 -11.68 6.18
CA THR A 122 17.82 -12.23 7.01
C THR A 122 16.46 -12.13 6.31
N MET A 123 16.11 -10.99 5.73
CA MET A 123 14.85 -10.88 4.96
C MET A 123 14.82 -11.86 3.80
N MET A 124 15.91 -11.99 3.02
CA MET A 124 15.99 -12.93 1.91
C MET A 124 15.79 -14.39 2.37
N ARG A 125 16.33 -14.77 3.54
CA ARG A 125 16.07 -16.10 4.12
C ARG A 125 14.61 -16.26 4.52
N LEU A 126 14.03 -15.28 5.23
CA LEU A 126 12.61 -15.31 5.64
C LEU A 126 11.66 -15.44 4.43
N LEU A 127 11.97 -14.77 3.32
CA LEU A 127 11.21 -14.83 2.08
C LEU A 127 11.47 -16.11 1.27
N GLY A 128 12.52 -16.88 1.61
CA GLY A 128 12.91 -18.11 0.93
C GLY A 128 12.36 -19.39 1.55
N PHE A 129 11.57 -19.31 2.63
CA PHE A 129 10.91 -20.47 3.21
C PHE A 129 9.81 -21.01 2.27
N GLU A 130 9.71 -22.32 2.15
CA GLU A 130 8.65 -22.96 1.35
C GLU A 130 7.28 -22.88 2.04
N GLN A 131 7.26 -22.90 3.38
CA GLN A 131 6.05 -22.83 4.19
C GLN A 131 6.25 -22.04 5.49
N GLY A 132 5.13 -21.59 6.05
CA GLY A 132 5.08 -20.92 7.36
C GLY A 132 4.55 -19.49 7.27
N LEU A 133 4.62 -18.75 8.38
CA LEU A 133 4.03 -17.44 8.55
C LEU A 133 5.11 -16.37 8.75
N LEU A 134 5.18 -15.40 7.84
CA LEU A 134 5.98 -14.19 7.98
C LEU A 134 5.08 -13.00 8.29
N LEU A 135 5.30 -12.36 9.43
CA LEU A 135 4.51 -11.18 9.85
C LEU A 135 5.31 -9.89 9.66
N ILE A 136 4.74 -8.94 8.92
CA ILE A 136 5.26 -7.57 8.83
C ILE A 136 4.43 -6.68 9.76
N SER A 137 5.01 -6.18 10.84
CA SER A 137 4.33 -5.35 11.82
C SER A 137 4.79 -3.91 11.85
N GLY A 138 3.94 -3.03 12.36
CA GLY A 138 4.19 -1.59 12.43
C GLY A 138 2.91 -0.76 12.49
N SER A 139 3.03 0.48 12.95
CA SER A 139 1.91 1.42 13.01
C SER A 139 1.37 1.79 11.61
N THR A 140 0.22 2.45 11.56
CA THR A 140 -0.30 3.05 10.32
C THR A 140 0.71 4.07 9.79
N GLY A 141 0.93 4.07 8.47
CA GLY A 141 1.89 4.97 7.83
C GLY A 141 3.37 4.57 7.99
N SER A 142 3.68 3.42 8.61
CA SER A 142 5.07 2.95 8.71
C SER A 142 5.64 2.41 7.40
N GLY A 143 4.82 2.25 6.36
CA GLY A 143 5.23 1.79 5.02
C GLY A 143 5.18 0.26 4.82
N LYS A 144 4.39 -0.48 5.61
CA LYS A 144 4.29 -1.95 5.53
C LYS A 144 3.88 -2.44 4.14
N THR A 145 2.80 -1.89 3.56
CA THR A 145 2.32 -2.29 2.23
C THR A 145 3.39 -2.02 1.16
N THR A 146 4.06 -0.87 1.24
CA THR A 146 5.18 -0.53 0.35
C THR A 146 6.29 -1.58 0.46
N THR A 147 6.77 -1.88 1.67
CA THR A 147 7.81 -2.92 1.87
C THR A 147 7.35 -4.28 1.34
N LEU A 148 6.12 -4.68 1.66
CA LEU A 148 5.53 -5.93 1.19
C LEU A 148 5.58 -6.00 -0.34
N TYR A 149 5.10 -4.98 -1.05
CA TYR A 149 5.10 -4.94 -2.51
C TYR A 149 6.51 -5.02 -3.11
N GLN A 150 7.50 -4.40 -2.46
CA GLN A 150 8.89 -4.51 -2.90
C GLN A 150 9.44 -5.94 -2.69
N CYS A 151 9.04 -6.63 -1.62
CA CYS A 151 9.33 -8.05 -1.44
C CYS A 151 8.63 -8.90 -2.52
N LEU A 152 7.36 -8.63 -2.85
CA LEU A 152 6.63 -9.37 -3.89
C LEU A 152 7.28 -9.20 -5.27
N HIS A 153 7.72 -7.98 -5.60
CA HIS A 153 8.47 -7.73 -6.84
C HIS A 153 9.78 -8.53 -6.90
N TRP A 154 10.46 -8.73 -5.76
CA TRP A 154 11.68 -9.54 -5.69
C TRP A 154 11.40 -11.05 -5.80
N LEU A 155 10.26 -11.51 -5.28
CA LEU A 155 9.84 -12.91 -5.31
C LEU A 155 9.36 -13.39 -6.69
N LEU A 156 8.99 -12.49 -7.59
CA LEU A 156 8.63 -12.86 -8.96
C LEU A 156 9.80 -13.57 -9.67
N PRO A 157 9.54 -14.62 -10.48
CA PRO A 157 8.24 -15.00 -11.05
C PRO A 157 7.48 -16.11 -10.29
N GLN A 158 7.69 -16.29 -8.98
CA GLN A 158 6.92 -17.28 -8.21
C GLN A 158 5.40 -17.06 -8.30
N LYS A 159 4.60 -18.13 -8.18
CA LYS A 159 3.14 -18.02 -8.17
C LYS A 159 2.68 -17.42 -6.85
N ILE A 160 2.33 -16.14 -6.87
CA ILE A 160 1.92 -15.39 -5.69
C ILE A 160 0.47 -14.97 -5.86
N VAL A 161 -0.33 -15.19 -4.83
CA VAL A 161 -1.74 -14.77 -4.80
C VAL A 161 -1.98 -13.91 -3.56
N THR A 162 -2.62 -12.75 -3.73
CA THR A 162 -2.88 -11.79 -2.65
C THR A 162 -4.38 -11.64 -2.35
N ILE A 163 -4.71 -11.36 -1.10
CA ILE A 163 -6.03 -10.90 -0.65
C ILE A 163 -5.85 -9.54 0.04
N GLU A 164 -6.44 -8.49 -0.51
CA GLU A 164 -6.21 -7.10 -0.08
C GLU A 164 -7.53 -6.32 0.06
N ASP A 165 -7.54 -5.27 0.89
CA ASP A 165 -8.74 -4.46 1.16
C ASP A 165 -8.39 -2.98 1.40
N PRO A 166 -8.31 -2.13 0.36
CA PRO A 166 -8.33 -2.46 -1.08
C PRO A 166 -6.93 -2.80 -1.63
N ILE A 167 -6.83 -3.13 -2.92
CA ILE A 167 -5.54 -3.24 -3.61
C ILE A 167 -4.98 -1.83 -3.84
N GLU A 168 -3.85 -1.50 -3.21
CA GLU A 168 -3.20 -0.19 -3.36
C GLU A 168 -2.51 -0.05 -4.73
N LYS A 169 -1.88 -1.12 -5.23
CA LYS A 169 -1.20 -1.13 -6.54
C LYS A 169 -1.32 -2.47 -7.23
N ARG A 170 -1.61 -2.42 -8.53
CA ARG A 170 -1.54 -3.61 -9.40
C ARG A 170 -0.09 -3.95 -9.71
N ILE A 171 0.30 -5.19 -9.45
CA ILE A 171 1.62 -5.73 -9.77
C ILE A 171 1.42 -6.80 -10.84
N GLU A 172 2.05 -6.57 -11.99
CA GLU A 172 2.07 -7.54 -13.08
C GLU A 172 2.74 -8.84 -12.64
N GLY A 173 2.13 -9.99 -12.99
CA GLY A 173 2.60 -11.32 -12.58
C GLY A 173 1.98 -11.85 -11.27
N LEU A 174 1.26 -11.03 -10.50
CA LEU A 174 0.50 -11.48 -9.33
C LEU A 174 -0.97 -11.73 -9.66
N VAL A 175 -1.60 -12.67 -8.95
CA VAL A 175 -3.06 -12.74 -8.86
C VAL A 175 -3.49 -11.97 -7.62
N GLN A 176 -4.15 -10.82 -7.77
CA GLN A 176 -4.55 -9.99 -6.64
C GLN A 176 -6.07 -9.92 -6.49
N PHE A 177 -6.57 -10.50 -5.40
CA PHE A 177 -7.97 -10.41 -4.98
C PHE A 177 -8.20 -9.18 -4.12
N GLN A 178 -9.22 -8.41 -4.46
CA GLN A 178 -9.70 -7.32 -3.63
C GLN A 178 -10.98 -7.75 -2.91
N ILE A 179 -11.04 -7.55 -1.59
CA ILE A 179 -12.27 -7.74 -0.82
C ILE A 179 -13.35 -6.81 -1.36
N ASN A 180 -14.55 -7.36 -1.55
CA ASN A 180 -15.71 -6.61 -2.00
C ASN A 180 -16.94 -7.03 -1.21
N HIS A 181 -17.20 -6.32 -0.12
CA HIS A 181 -18.34 -6.57 0.76
C HIS A 181 -19.70 -6.41 0.04
N GLN A 182 -19.81 -5.50 -0.94
CA GLN A 182 -21.05 -5.29 -1.69
C GLN A 182 -21.42 -6.49 -2.57
N LYS A 183 -20.41 -7.17 -3.14
CA LYS A 183 -20.58 -8.37 -3.97
C LYS A 183 -20.53 -9.67 -3.17
N LYS A 184 -20.58 -9.60 -1.83
CA LYS A 184 -20.42 -10.75 -0.92
C LYS A 184 -19.11 -11.52 -1.12
N PHE A 185 -18.07 -10.86 -1.64
CA PHE A 185 -16.74 -11.43 -1.78
C PHE A 185 -15.89 -10.97 -0.59
N GLY A 186 -16.05 -11.68 0.53
CA GLY A 186 -15.33 -11.42 1.78
C GLY A 186 -14.07 -12.28 1.91
N PHE A 187 -13.37 -12.11 3.03
CA PHE A 187 -12.12 -12.80 3.33
C PHE A 187 -12.23 -14.34 3.27
N GLU A 188 -13.30 -14.91 3.85
CA GLU A 188 -13.52 -16.37 3.84
C GLU A 188 -13.67 -16.94 2.43
N GLU A 189 -14.33 -16.20 1.53
CA GLU A 189 -14.48 -16.62 0.13
C GLU A 189 -13.16 -16.44 -0.63
N ALA A 190 -12.46 -15.33 -0.38
CA ALA A 190 -11.17 -15.08 -0.99
C ALA A 190 -10.15 -16.18 -0.66
N ILE A 191 -10.07 -16.65 0.59
CA ILE A 191 -9.20 -17.78 0.97
C ILE A 191 -9.51 -19.05 0.16
N LYS A 192 -10.79 -19.39 -0.01
CA LYS A 192 -11.17 -20.58 -0.79
C LYS A 192 -10.73 -20.46 -2.25
N GLN A 193 -10.77 -19.26 -2.81
CA GLN A 193 -10.30 -19.02 -4.18
C GLN A 193 -8.78 -19.08 -4.26
N VAL A 194 -8.06 -18.46 -3.32
CA VAL A 194 -6.58 -18.48 -3.28
C VAL A 194 -6.03 -19.90 -3.37
N LEU A 195 -6.57 -20.84 -2.58
CA LEU A 195 -6.08 -22.22 -2.55
C LEU A 195 -6.32 -22.97 -3.88
N ARG A 196 -7.21 -22.48 -4.76
CA ARG A 196 -7.45 -23.08 -6.09
C ARG A 196 -6.50 -22.55 -7.16
N HIS A 197 -5.70 -21.54 -6.86
CA HIS A 197 -4.73 -20.96 -7.78
C HIS A 197 -3.37 -21.63 -7.75
N ASP A 198 -3.19 -22.69 -6.95
CA ASP A 198 -1.90 -23.38 -6.79
C ASP A 198 -0.75 -22.40 -6.45
N PRO A 199 -0.91 -21.56 -5.40
CA PRO A 199 0.10 -20.56 -5.05
C PRO A 199 1.33 -21.19 -4.41
N ASN A 200 2.52 -20.66 -4.69
CA ASN A 200 3.70 -20.87 -3.85
C ASN A 200 3.64 -20.00 -2.59
N ILE A 201 3.15 -18.76 -2.74
CA ILE A 201 3.11 -17.77 -1.67
C ILE A 201 1.72 -17.14 -1.63
N ILE A 202 1.18 -17.04 -0.42
CA ILE A 202 -0.11 -16.41 -0.15
C ILE A 202 0.14 -15.13 0.63
N VAL A 203 -0.42 -14.03 0.16
CA VAL A 203 -0.32 -12.75 0.82
C VAL A 203 -1.68 -12.34 1.36
N ILE A 204 -1.74 -12.08 2.66
CA ILE A 204 -2.90 -11.44 3.27
C ILE A 204 -2.52 -9.99 3.59
N GLY A 205 -3.26 -9.03 3.03
CA GLY A 205 -2.94 -7.62 3.15
C GLY A 205 -2.80 -7.19 4.61
N GLU A 206 -3.71 -7.61 5.47
CA GLU A 206 -3.70 -7.33 6.91
C GLU A 206 -4.50 -8.38 7.69
N ILE A 207 -4.01 -8.79 8.87
CA ILE A 207 -4.81 -9.55 9.85
C ILE A 207 -5.48 -8.58 10.81
N ARG A 208 -6.82 -8.52 10.77
CA ARG A 208 -7.64 -7.58 11.53
C ARG A 208 -8.36 -8.21 12.72
N ASP A 209 -8.68 -9.49 12.64
CA ASP A 209 -9.46 -10.19 13.65
C ASP A 209 -9.05 -11.66 13.88
N GLU A 210 -9.74 -12.30 14.82
CA GLU A 210 -9.55 -13.70 15.20
C GLU A 210 -9.79 -14.68 14.05
N LYS A 211 -10.80 -14.43 13.21
CA LYS A 211 -11.12 -15.34 12.10
C LYS A 211 -10.02 -15.31 11.07
N GLU A 212 -9.55 -14.11 10.72
CA GLU A 212 -8.45 -13.92 9.77
C GLU A 212 -7.16 -14.53 10.31
N ALA A 213 -6.82 -14.29 11.59
CA ALA A 213 -5.63 -14.83 12.22
C ALA A 213 -5.61 -16.37 12.21
N LYS A 214 -6.73 -17.01 12.57
CA LYS A 214 -6.85 -18.47 12.56
C LYS A 214 -6.76 -19.06 11.16
N ALA A 215 -7.34 -18.39 10.17
CA ALA A 215 -7.29 -18.86 8.80
C ALA A 215 -5.88 -18.74 8.20
N VAL A 216 -5.20 -17.60 8.42
CA VAL A 216 -3.79 -17.40 8.05
C VAL A 216 -2.91 -18.49 8.64
N LEU A 217 -3.08 -18.77 9.93
CA LEU A 217 -2.27 -19.77 10.62
C LEU A 217 -2.49 -21.17 10.04
N ARG A 218 -3.73 -21.56 9.76
CA ARG A 218 -4.05 -22.85 9.13
C ARG A 218 -3.41 -22.99 7.76
N ILE A 219 -3.42 -21.94 6.94
CA ILE A 219 -2.79 -21.95 5.62
C ILE A 219 -1.26 -22.10 5.74
N ALA A 220 -0.65 -21.37 6.68
CA ALA A 220 0.78 -21.44 6.94
C ALA A 220 1.21 -22.85 7.39
N LEU A 221 0.41 -23.50 8.23
CA LEU A 221 0.63 -24.88 8.67
C LEU A 221 0.32 -25.93 7.58
N SER A 222 -0.43 -25.56 6.54
CA SER A 222 -0.84 -26.48 5.47
C SER A 222 0.10 -26.48 4.26
N GLY A 223 1.34 -26.00 4.41
CA GLY A 223 2.37 -26.11 3.38
C GLY A 223 2.53 -24.92 2.45
N HIS A 224 2.12 -23.72 2.85
CA HIS A 224 2.33 -22.50 2.06
C HIS A 224 3.10 -21.46 2.87
N LEU A 225 3.94 -20.67 2.20
CA LEU A 225 4.46 -19.45 2.80
C LEU A 225 3.35 -18.39 2.78
N VAL A 226 2.95 -17.95 3.97
CA VAL A 226 1.98 -16.88 4.15
C VAL A 226 2.70 -15.62 4.64
N ILE A 227 2.56 -14.53 3.89
CA ILE A 227 3.07 -13.22 4.28
C ILE A 227 1.87 -12.34 4.62
N SER A 228 1.88 -11.76 5.82
CA SER A 228 0.79 -10.86 6.22
C SER A 228 1.27 -9.65 6.99
N THR A 229 0.54 -8.55 6.89
CA THR A 229 0.75 -7.41 7.78
C THR A 229 -0.11 -7.49 9.04
N ILE A 230 0.34 -6.85 10.11
CA ILE A 230 -0.40 -6.74 11.37
C ILE A 230 -0.04 -5.45 12.11
N HIS A 231 -1.03 -4.78 12.69
CA HIS A 231 -0.78 -3.60 13.52
C HIS A 231 -0.27 -3.97 14.91
N ALA A 232 1.04 -3.83 15.11
CA ALA A 232 1.70 -3.96 16.41
C ALA A 232 2.94 -3.06 16.46
N ASN A 233 3.30 -2.61 17.67
CA ASN A 233 4.35 -1.60 17.88
C ASN A 233 5.68 -2.21 18.40
N SER A 234 5.88 -3.51 18.24
CA SER A 234 7.16 -4.22 18.46
C SER A 234 7.04 -5.69 18.07
N LEU A 235 8.17 -6.39 17.98
CA LEU A 235 8.24 -7.85 17.83
C LEU A 235 7.39 -8.57 18.89
N ARG A 236 7.63 -8.31 20.18
CA ARG A 236 6.88 -8.93 21.30
C ARG A 236 5.38 -8.63 21.23
N LYS A 237 5.00 -7.38 20.92
CA LYS A 237 3.59 -6.99 20.79
C LYS A 237 2.91 -7.66 19.60
N THR A 238 3.66 -8.03 18.56
CA THR A 238 3.12 -8.78 17.42
C THR A 238 2.66 -10.16 17.86
N ILE A 239 3.50 -10.87 18.65
CA ILE A 239 3.14 -12.16 19.26
C ILE A 239 1.93 -12.01 20.18
N THR A 240 1.94 -11.00 21.07
CA THR A 240 0.79 -10.72 21.95
C THR A 240 -0.49 -10.44 21.16
N ARG A 241 -0.41 -9.72 20.03
CA ARG A 241 -1.56 -9.42 19.19
C ARG A 241 -2.16 -10.68 18.59
N MET A 242 -1.34 -11.59 18.08
CA MET A 242 -1.80 -12.90 17.59
C MET A 242 -2.50 -13.70 18.69
N LYS A 243 -1.93 -13.73 19.91
CA LYS A 243 -2.59 -14.35 21.07
C LYS A 243 -3.95 -13.71 21.40
N ASN A 244 -4.04 -12.39 21.33
CA ASN A 244 -5.31 -11.67 21.54
C ASN A 244 -6.35 -11.96 20.45
N PHE A 245 -5.91 -12.34 19.24
CA PHE A 245 -6.76 -12.86 18.17
C PHE A 245 -7.09 -14.36 18.34
N GLY A 246 -6.84 -14.94 19.52
CA GLY A 246 -7.23 -16.31 19.84
C GLY A 246 -6.42 -17.38 19.13
N VAL A 247 -5.22 -17.03 18.63
CA VAL A 247 -4.25 -18.00 18.11
C VAL A 247 -3.54 -18.71 19.25
N ASP A 248 -3.45 -20.03 19.18
CA ASP A 248 -2.71 -20.83 20.16
C ASP A 248 -1.20 -20.53 20.09
N PRO A 249 -0.52 -20.31 21.22
CA PRO A 249 0.91 -20.01 21.23
C PRO A 249 1.78 -21.11 20.62
N THR A 250 1.38 -22.38 20.75
CA THR A 250 2.12 -23.53 20.22
C THR A 250 1.99 -23.57 18.71
N GLU A 251 0.75 -23.46 18.20
CA GLU A 251 0.49 -23.39 16.75
C GLU A 251 1.19 -22.17 16.12
N LEU A 252 1.20 -21.02 16.80
CA LEU A 252 1.94 -19.85 16.32
C LEU A 252 3.43 -20.12 16.25
N ASN A 253 4.00 -20.75 17.27
CA ASN A 253 5.42 -21.07 17.31
C ASN A 253 5.81 -22.10 16.23
N GLU A 254 4.92 -23.03 15.89
CA GLU A 254 5.14 -23.99 14.81
C GLU A 254 5.05 -23.34 13.42
N ALA A 255 4.11 -22.41 13.22
CA ALA A 255 3.89 -21.78 11.93
C ALA A 255 4.85 -20.62 11.63
N LEU A 256 5.21 -19.82 12.63
CA LEU A 256 5.93 -18.55 12.46
C LEU A 256 7.35 -18.81 11.94
N VAL A 257 7.72 -18.23 10.80
CA VAL A 257 9.13 -18.21 10.33
C VAL A 257 9.87 -16.96 10.80
N GLY A 258 9.15 -15.86 10.97
CA GLY A 258 9.75 -14.63 11.47
C GLY A 258 8.77 -13.46 11.58
N ILE A 259 9.26 -12.39 12.21
CA ILE A 259 8.55 -11.12 12.36
C ILE A 259 9.48 -9.99 11.90
N VAL A 260 8.96 -9.13 11.04
CA VAL A 260 9.60 -7.90 10.59
C VAL A 260 8.86 -6.73 11.22
N TYR A 261 9.40 -6.13 12.27
CA TYR A 261 8.84 -4.91 12.83
C TYR A 261 9.43 -3.68 12.12
N GLN A 262 8.57 -2.89 11.49
CA GLN A 262 8.92 -1.75 10.66
C GLN A 262 8.50 -0.42 11.31
N THR A 263 9.45 0.50 11.36
CA THR A 263 9.20 1.91 11.71
C THR A 263 9.66 2.83 10.58
N MET A 264 9.09 4.04 10.56
CA MET A 264 9.48 5.10 9.63
C MET A 264 10.15 6.21 10.45
N GLY A 265 11.39 6.53 10.12
CA GLY A 265 12.13 7.65 10.67
C GLY A 265 12.49 8.66 9.58
N VAL A 266 13.28 9.65 9.98
CA VAL A 266 13.89 10.63 9.08
C VAL A 266 15.41 10.54 9.27
N ASP A 267 16.16 10.56 8.19
CA ASP A 267 17.63 10.63 8.23
C ASP A 267 18.13 12.06 8.48
N GLU A 268 19.45 12.21 8.56
CA GLU A 268 20.11 13.51 8.82
C GLU A 268 19.83 14.54 7.71
N ASP A 269 19.50 14.09 6.49
CA ASP A 269 19.15 14.92 5.34
C ASP A 269 17.65 15.25 5.26
N GLY A 270 16.86 14.86 6.27
CA GLY A 270 15.42 15.10 6.26
C GLY A 270 14.61 14.13 5.38
N LYS A 271 15.22 13.06 4.85
CA LYS A 271 14.55 12.06 4.02
C LYS A 271 13.97 10.94 4.87
N ARG A 272 12.82 10.43 4.45
CA ARG A 272 12.18 9.28 5.10
C ARG A 272 13.07 8.05 4.97
N LYS A 273 13.34 7.39 6.09
CA LYS A 273 14.12 6.14 6.15
C LYS A 273 13.34 5.07 6.90
N VAL A 274 13.26 3.89 6.31
CA VAL A 274 12.64 2.71 6.93
C VAL A 274 13.66 2.05 7.86
N ARG A 275 13.21 1.58 9.02
CA ARG A 275 14.03 0.77 9.95
C ARG A 275 13.32 -0.53 10.28
N PHE A 276 14.11 -1.59 10.41
CA PHE A 276 13.62 -2.94 10.69
C PHE A 276 14.25 -3.52 11.95
N ASP A 277 13.40 -4.00 12.86
CA ASP A 277 13.78 -5.01 13.84
C ASP A 277 13.28 -6.36 13.31
N LEU A 278 14.19 -7.34 13.20
CA LEU A 278 13.90 -8.64 12.62
C LEU A 278 13.96 -9.71 13.71
N PHE A 279 13.00 -10.62 13.69
CA PHE A 279 13.01 -11.87 14.45
C PHE A 279 12.88 -13.03 13.46
N GLU A 280 13.72 -14.04 13.63
CA GLU A 280 13.66 -15.29 12.89
C GLU A 280 13.41 -16.42 13.89
N ASN A 281 12.40 -17.24 13.62
CA ASN A 281 12.05 -18.34 14.51
C ASN A 281 13.13 -19.42 14.42
N GLY A 282 13.78 -19.70 15.56
CA GLY A 282 15.04 -20.47 15.63
C GLY A 282 16.15 -19.72 16.36
N ASP A 283 16.09 -18.38 16.43
CA ASP A 283 16.87 -17.60 17.39
C ASP A 283 16.22 -17.71 18.77
N HIS A 284 16.91 -18.29 19.76
CA HIS A 284 16.43 -18.49 21.15
C HIS A 284 16.18 -17.19 21.96
N ALA A 285 15.95 -16.04 21.32
CA ALA A 285 16.03 -14.71 21.92
C ALA A 285 14.68 -14.02 22.25
N LEU A 286 13.52 -14.70 22.14
CA LEU A 286 12.22 -14.10 22.48
C LEU A 286 11.46 -14.82 23.59
#